data_AF-A0A4V3AN11-F1
#
_entry.id   AF-A0A4V3AN11-F1
#
_cell.length_a   1.000
_cell.length_b   1.000
_cell.length_c   1.000
_cell.angle_alpha   90.00
_cell.angle_beta   90.00
_cell.angle_gamma   90.00
#
_symmetry.space_group_name_H-M   'P 1'
#
loop_
_entity.id
_entity.type
_entity.pdbx_description
1 polymer ?
#
loop_
_entity_poly.entity_id
_entity_poly.type
_entity_poly.pdbx_seq_one_letter_code
_entity_poly.pdbx_strand_id
1 'polypeptide(L)'
;MKPAPVLFLVLLLAACSPASSPAQATQSAAATGNAAASTQAEEAGFLLTRGNVDAFFNAQPLLAAAVEDDPSLDPAMDLSEEDAAAFAARLEASPALRGAIARAGLSTHDYARTSEQLLGALMAQGAMDAGLLQDLPEGISRRNVEFVRTHRAEIDARVQALRG
;
A
#
# COMPACT_ATOMS: atom_id res chain seq x y z
N MET A 1 30.68 -21.40 -22.86
CA MET A 1 30.21 -22.34 -21.82
C MET A 1 31.31 -22.44 -20.76
N LYS A 2 31.09 -21.91 -19.55
CA LYS A 2 32.02 -21.95 -18.41
C LYS A 2 31.34 -22.73 -17.28
N PRO A 3 31.94 -23.78 -16.72
CA PRO A 3 31.39 -24.44 -15.54
C PRO A 3 31.74 -23.64 -14.28
N ALA A 4 30.75 -23.37 -13.43
CA ALA A 4 30.96 -22.88 -12.08
C ALA A 4 30.76 -24.04 -11.08
N PRO A 5 31.63 -24.18 -10.07
CA PRO A 5 31.66 -25.33 -9.19
C PRO A 5 30.64 -25.25 -8.05
N VAL A 6 30.06 -26.41 -7.77
CA VAL A 6 29.32 -26.76 -6.56
C VAL A 6 30.31 -26.84 -5.39
N LEU A 7 30.00 -26.18 -4.26
CA LEU A 7 30.66 -26.47 -2.98
C LEU A 7 29.62 -26.62 -1.86
N PHE A 8 29.62 -27.84 -1.32
CA PHE A 8 29.00 -28.39 -0.13
C PHE A 8 29.56 -27.78 1.18
N LEU A 9 28.72 -27.57 2.20
CA LEU A 9 28.89 -27.94 3.64
C LEU A 9 27.77 -27.24 4.46
N VAL A 10 26.78 -27.86 5.12
CA VAL A 10 26.69 -28.96 6.10
C VAL A 10 27.00 -28.54 7.55
N LEU A 11 25.94 -28.59 8.40
CA LEU A 11 25.87 -28.92 9.85
C LEU A 11 26.42 -27.85 10.84
N LEU A 12 25.87 -27.54 12.03
CA LEU A 12 25.24 -28.34 13.11
C LEU A 12 24.72 -27.43 14.27
N LEU A 13 23.83 -28.01 15.10
CA LEU A 13 23.61 -27.80 16.57
C LEU A 13 22.92 -26.50 17.05
N ALA A 14 21.72 -26.51 17.63
CA ALA A 14 21.22 -27.13 18.88
C ALA A 14 21.24 -26.19 20.10
N ALA A 15 20.06 -25.83 20.61
CA ALA A 15 19.82 -25.58 22.03
C ALA A 15 18.32 -25.66 22.38
N CYS A 16 17.95 -26.71 23.12
CA CYS A 16 16.76 -26.78 23.97
C CYS A 16 16.88 -25.73 25.09
N SER A 17 15.79 -25.19 25.67
CA SER A 17 15.13 -25.84 26.82
C SER A 17 13.94 -25.02 27.36
N PRO A 18 13.08 -25.63 28.20
CA PRO A 18 11.66 -25.32 28.38
C PRO A 18 11.36 -24.49 29.64
N ALA A 19 10.14 -23.96 29.76
CA ALA A 19 9.47 -23.79 31.06
C ALA A 19 7.96 -23.57 30.88
N SER A 20 7.18 -24.53 31.39
CA SER A 20 5.74 -24.48 31.56
C SER A 20 5.33 -23.67 32.79
N SER A 21 4.16 -23.02 32.77
CA SER A 21 3.24 -23.07 33.91
C SER A 21 1.78 -22.75 33.55
N PRO A 22 0.79 -23.31 34.27
CA PRO A 22 -0.59 -23.46 33.83
C PRO A 22 -1.64 -22.65 34.64
N ALA A 23 -2.87 -22.62 34.10
CA ALA A 23 -4.18 -22.35 34.74
C ALA A 23 -4.42 -20.89 35.17
N GLN A 24 -5.59 -20.25 35.03
CA GLN A 24 -7.02 -20.62 34.90
C GLN A 24 -7.67 -19.54 33.99
N ALA A 25 -8.91 -19.51 33.53
CA ALA A 25 -10.16 -20.10 33.99
C ALA A 25 -11.18 -20.10 32.83
N THR A 26 -12.13 -21.01 32.95
CA THR A 26 -13.31 -21.22 32.12
C THR A 26 -14.22 -19.97 32.08
N GLN A 27 -14.49 -19.44 30.89
CA GLN A 27 -15.73 -18.71 30.61
C GLN A 27 -16.39 -19.34 29.38
N SER A 28 -17.38 -20.18 29.65
CA SER A 28 -18.37 -20.61 28.68
C SER A 28 -19.52 -19.62 28.76
N ALA A 29 -19.65 -18.78 27.74
CA ALA A 29 -20.85 -18.01 27.47
C ALA A 29 -21.06 -17.97 25.95
N ALA A 30 -22.26 -18.36 25.55
CA ALA A 30 -22.70 -18.55 24.19
C ALA A 30 -22.54 -17.28 23.33
N ALA A 31 -22.07 -17.46 22.09
CA ALA A 31 -22.33 -16.55 20.99
C ALA A 31 -22.62 -17.36 19.73
N THR A 32 -23.90 -17.58 19.51
CA THR A 32 -24.51 -17.97 18.24
C THR A 32 -24.02 -17.05 17.12
N GLY A 33 -23.47 -17.65 16.07
CA GLY A 33 -23.38 -17.07 14.72
C GLY A 33 -22.51 -15.82 14.57
N ASN A 34 -21.24 -15.99 14.22
CA ASN A 34 -20.45 -14.89 13.65
C ASN A 34 -19.57 -15.36 12.48
N ALA A 35 -20.18 -16.09 11.53
CA ALA A 35 -19.59 -16.30 10.21
C ALA A 35 -19.69 -15.05 9.30
N ALA A 36 -20.23 -13.93 9.83
CA ALA A 36 -20.34 -12.64 9.14
C ALA A 36 -19.28 -11.60 9.60
N ALA A 37 -18.45 -11.92 10.60
CA ALA A 37 -17.42 -10.99 11.08
C ALA A 37 -16.11 -11.02 10.29
N SER A 38 -15.87 -12.08 9.51
CA SER A 38 -14.71 -12.16 8.62
C SER A 38 -14.82 -11.27 7.36
N THR A 39 -15.97 -10.63 7.16
CA THR A 39 -16.20 -9.63 6.09
C THR A 39 -16.14 -8.19 6.60
N GLN A 40 -16.19 -7.97 7.92
CA GLN A 40 -16.22 -6.62 8.51
C GLN A 40 -14.83 -6.01 8.77
N ALA A 41 -13.77 -6.83 8.81
CA ALA A 41 -12.40 -6.31 8.86
C ALA A 41 -11.91 -5.74 7.51
N GLU A 42 -12.60 -6.06 6.42
CA GLU A 42 -12.36 -5.49 5.08
C GLU A 42 -12.93 -4.04 4.97
N GLU A 43 -13.72 -3.60 5.94
CA GLU A 43 -14.63 -2.45 5.80
C GLU A 43 -14.20 -1.16 6.54
N ALA A 44 -13.03 -1.15 7.18
CA ALA A 44 -12.43 0.07 7.78
C ALA A 44 -11.25 0.65 6.97
N GLY A 45 -10.98 0.11 5.77
CA GLY A 45 -9.90 0.54 4.90
C GLY A 45 -10.25 1.77 4.05
N PHE A 46 -9.27 2.63 3.76
CA PHE A 46 -9.42 3.74 2.83
C PHE A 46 -9.83 3.24 1.44
N LEU A 47 -10.92 3.78 0.89
CA LEU A 47 -11.45 3.38 -0.42
C LEU A 47 -10.99 4.33 -1.53
N LEU A 48 -10.56 3.74 -2.64
CA LEU A 48 -10.32 4.49 -3.86
C LEU A 48 -11.65 4.97 -4.44
N THR A 49 -11.67 6.22 -4.86
CA THR A 49 -12.80 6.85 -5.54
C THR A 49 -12.25 7.61 -6.75
N ARG A 50 -13.11 7.93 -7.73
CA ARG A 50 -12.66 8.78 -8.84
C ARG A 50 -12.12 10.12 -8.34
N GLY A 51 -12.78 10.71 -7.33
CA GLY A 51 -12.39 12.02 -6.78
C GLY A 51 -10.97 12.02 -6.19
N ASN A 52 -10.64 11.05 -5.32
CA ASN A 52 -9.31 11.01 -4.72
C ASN A 52 -8.22 10.60 -5.73
N VAL A 53 -8.51 9.70 -6.67
CA VAL A 53 -7.56 9.31 -7.73
C VAL A 53 -7.31 10.45 -8.72
N ASP A 54 -8.35 11.17 -9.15
CA ASP A 54 -8.19 12.36 -10.01
C ASP A 54 -7.37 13.44 -9.31
N ALA A 55 -7.68 13.72 -8.04
CA ALA A 55 -6.93 14.69 -7.26
C ALA A 55 -5.47 14.25 -7.03
N PHE A 56 -5.22 12.95 -6.84
CA PHE A 56 -3.88 12.39 -6.74
C PHE A 56 -3.07 12.61 -8.02
N PHE A 57 -3.65 12.35 -9.19
CA PHE A 57 -2.98 12.62 -10.47
C PHE A 57 -2.80 14.12 -10.74
N ASN A 58 -3.73 14.97 -10.32
CA ASN A 58 -3.60 16.42 -10.42
C ASN A 58 -2.51 16.99 -9.50
N ALA A 59 -2.20 16.31 -8.39
CA ALA A 59 -1.13 16.71 -7.48
C ALA A 59 0.27 16.47 -8.06
N GLN A 60 0.45 15.47 -8.94
CA GLN A 60 1.77 15.10 -9.49
C GLN A 60 2.52 16.27 -10.17
N PRO A 61 1.93 17.01 -11.14
CA PRO A 61 2.63 18.14 -11.75
C PRO A 61 2.87 19.30 -10.76
N LEU A 62 2.03 19.46 -9.74
CA LEU A 62 2.19 20.49 -8.72
C LEU A 62 3.36 20.16 -7.78
N LEU A 63 3.52 18.88 -7.44
CA LEU A 63 4.64 18.37 -6.66
C LEU A 63 5.94 18.45 -7.46
N ALA A 64 5.92 18.10 -8.75
CA ALA A 64 7.06 18.26 -9.64
C ALA A 64 7.53 19.71 -9.70
N ALA A 65 6.62 20.67 -9.91
CA ALA A 65 6.95 22.09 -9.90
C ALA A 65 7.55 22.56 -8.56
N ALA A 66 7.00 22.10 -7.43
CA ALA A 66 7.54 22.45 -6.12
C ALA A 66 9.00 21.97 -5.94
N VAL A 67 9.36 20.85 -6.55
CA VAL A 67 10.70 20.24 -6.46
C VAL A 67 11.67 20.85 -7.48
N GLU A 68 11.17 21.29 -8.62
CA GLU A 68 11.93 22.16 -9.53
C GLU A 68 12.29 23.49 -8.85
N ASP A 69 11.36 24.07 -8.10
CA ASP A 69 11.57 25.31 -7.35
C ASP A 69 12.53 25.12 -6.16
N ASP A 70 12.48 23.96 -5.49
CA ASP A 70 13.37 23.59 -4.39
C ASP A 70 13.88 22.14 -4.53
N PRO A 71 15.06 21.95 -5.17
CA PRO A 71 15.64 20.63 -5.37
C PRO A 71 16.08 19.89 -4.10
N SER A 72 16.02 20.55 -2.94
CA SER A 72 16.25 19.88 -1.65
C SER A 72 15.03 19.08 -1.18
N LEU A 73 13.85 19.32 -1.78
CA LEU A 73 12.65 18.54 -1.56
C LEU A 73 12.77 17.19 -2.24
N ASP A 74 12.41 16.14 -1.52
CA ASP A 74 12.31 14.81 -2.08
C ASP A 74 10.86 14.29 -2.05
N PRO A 75 10.12 14.44 -3.16
CA PRO A 75 8.74 13.98 -3.24
C PRO A 75 8.67 12.46 -3.44
N ALA A 76 9.77 11.84 -3.86
CA ALA A 76 9.81 10.52 -4.48
C ALA A 76 10.38 9.42 -3.55
N MET A 77 10.88 9.79 -2.38
CA MET A 77 11.52 8.82 -1.47
C MET A 77 10.60 7.70 -1.01
N ASP A 78 10.98 6.53 -1.47
CA ASP A 78 10.66 5.16 -1.10
C ASP A 78 9.37 4.91 -0.33
N LEU A 79 8.25 4.91 -1.06
CA LEU A 79 6.98 4.32 -0.59
C LEU A 79 7.13 2.85 -0.15
N SER A 80 8.25 2.18 -0.44
CA SER A 80 8.46 0.79 -0.08
C SER A 80 8.95 0.58 1.36
N GLU A 81 9.50 1.61 2.03
CA GLU A 81 10.05 1.48 3.38
C GLU A 81 9.21 2.16 4.48
N GLU A 82 8.37 3.15 4.14
CA GLU A 82 7.53 3.86 5.10
C GLU A 82 6.03 3.54 4.97
N ASP A 83 5.31 3.55 6.09
CA ASP A 83 3.84 3.44 6.08
C ASP A 83 3.17 4.77 5.69
N ALA A 84 1.88 4.71 5.33
CA ALA A 84 1.15 5.89 4.89
C ALA A 84 1.07 7.02 5.94
N ALA A 85 1.17 6.72 7.25
CA ALA A 85 1.12 7.74 8.29
C ALA A 85 2.45 8.48 8.39
N ALA A 86 3.58 7.77 8.33
CA ALA A 86 4.91 8.35 8.24
C ALA A 86 5.05 9.20 6.97
N PHE A 87 4.59 8.68 5.83
CA PHE A 87 4.60 9.41 4.57
C PHE A 87 3.77 10.70 4.64
N ALA A 88 2.55 10.64 5.19
CA ALA A 88 1.71 11.81 5.37
C ALA A 88 2.37 12.87 6.28
N ALA A 89 2.97 12.46 7.40
CA ALA A 89 3.66 13.36 8.31
C ALA A 89 4.86 14.06 7.65
N ARG A 90 5.59 13.34 6.80
CA ARG A 90 6.71 13.90 6.02
C ARG A 90 6.23 14.94 5.00
N LEU A 91 5.16 14.64 4.26
CA LEU A 91 4.55 15.59 3.33
C LEU A 91 4.04 16.85 4.05
N GLU A 92 3.46 16.68 5.24
CA GLU A 92 2.97 17.76 6.08
C GLU A 92 4.10 18.69 6.58
N ALA A 93 5.29 18.12 6.84
CA ALA A 93 6.46 18.84 7.32
C ALA A 93 7.06 19.82 6.29
N SER A 94 6.77 19.64 4.99
CA SER A 94 7.18 20.58 3.94
C SER A 94 5.99 21.48 3.53
N PRO A 95 6.03 22.79 3.83
CA PRO A 95 4.97 23.71 3.42
C PRO A 95 4.74 23.75 1.91
N ALA A 96 5.79 23.57 1.10
CA ALA A 96 5.71 23.53 -0.35
C ALA A 96 4.96 22.30 -0.85
N LEU A 97 5.32 21.10 -0.37
CA LEU A 97 4.66 19.85 -0.75
C LEU A 97 3.21 19.81 -0.27
N ARG A 98 2.96 20.20 0.99
CA ARG A 98 1.60 20.34 1.55
C ARG A 98 0.75 21.31 0.72
N GLY A 99 1.32 22.46 0.32
CA GLY A 99 0.64 23.44 -0.52
C GLY A 99 0.29 22.90 -1.91
N ALA A 100 1.21 22.16 -2.53
CA ALA A 100 0.97 21.50 -3.82
C ALA A 100 -0.18 20.48 -3.75
N ILE A 101 -0.18 19.63 -2.72
CA ILE A 101 -1.25 18.63 -2.50
C ILE A 101 -2.59 19.30 -2.23
N ALA A 102 -2.61 20.34 -1.38
CA ALA A 102 -3.82 21.08 -1.07
C ALA A 102 -4.45 21.75 -2.30
N ARG A 103 -3.62 22.26 -3.23
CA ARG A 103 -4.08 22.84 -4.51
C ARG A 103 -4.76 21.81 -5.42
N ALA A 104 -4.46 20.53 -5.26
CA ALA A 104 -5.13 19.45 -5.96
C ALA A 104 -6.45 19.02 -5.30
N GLY A 105 -6.78 19.56 -4.13
CA GLY A 105 -7.99 19.21 -3.38
C GLY A 105 -7.84 18.01 -2.45
N LEU A 106 -6.62 17.63 -2.08
CA LEU A 106 -6.33 16.57 -1.11
C LEU A 106 -5.72 17.12 0.18
N SER A 107 -5.90 16.39 1.27
CA SER A 107 -5.00 16.49 2.43
C SER A 107 -3.74 15.64 2.19
N THR A 108 -2.66 15.91 2.92
CA THR A 108 -1.44 15.08 2.91
C THR A 108 -1.73 13.64 3.33
N HIS A 109 -2.62 13.45 4.31
CA HIS A 109 -3.11 12.14 4.73
C HIS A 109 -3.87 11.41 3.63
N ASP A 110 -4.83 12.07 2.96
CA ASP A 110 -5.60 11.46 1.86
C ASP A 110 -4.71 11.17 0.64
N TYR A 111 -3.73 12.02 0.36
CA TYR A 111 -2.74 11.79 -0.68
C TYR A 111 -1.91 10.54 -0.38
N ALA A 112 -1.38 10.41 0.84
CA ALA A 112 -0.59 9.23 1.24
C ALA A 112 -1.41 7.94 1.15
N ARG A 113 -2.64 7.96 1.70
CA ARG A 113 -3.57 6.82 1.62
C ARG A 113 -3.96 6.48 0.19
N THR A 114 -4.23 7.48 -0.66
CA THR A 114 -4.56 7.24 -2.07
C THR A 114 -3.37 6.62 -2.79
N SER A 115 -2.15 7.11 -2.54
CA SER A 115 -0.91 6.58 -3.13
C SER A 115 -0.71 5.10 -2.79
N GLU A 116 -0.75 4.76 -1.49
CA GLU A 116 -0.59 3.40 -0.99
C GLU A 116 -1.65 2.45 -1.57
N GLN A 117 -2.93 2.83 -1.47
CA GLN A 117 -4.04 1.98 -1.90
C GLN A 117 -4.08 1.82 -3.42
N LEU A 118 -3.80 2.87 -4.19
CA LEU A 118 -3.77 2.82 -5.64
C LEU A 118 -2.62 1.94 -6.15
N LEU A 119 -1.42 2.10 -5.58
CA LEU A 119 -0.26 1.28 -5.93
C LEU A 119 -0.50 -0.19 -5.59
N GLY A 120 -0.96 -0.49 -4.37
CA GLY A 120 -1.27 -1.86 -3.94
C GLY A 120 -2.33 -2.51 -4.83
N ALA A 121 -3.39 -1.79 -5.18
CA ALA A 121 -4.44 -2.29 -6.07
C ALA A 121 -3.95 -2.53 -7.51
N LEU A 122 -3.12 -1.63 -8.06
CA LEU A 122 -2.51 -1.80 -9.39
C LEU A 122 -1.59 -3.02 -9.44
N MET A 123 -0.74 -3.20 -8.42
CA MET A 123 0.14 -4.37 -8.32
C MET A 123 -0.66 -5.67 -8.21
N ALA A 124 -1.66 -5.71 -7.35
CA ALA A 124 -2.52 -6.89 -7.19
C ALA A 124 -3.26 -7.23 -8.49
N GLN A 125 -3.88 -6.23 -9.15
CA GLN A 125 -4.54 -6.44 -10.44
C GLN A 125 -3.56 -6.94 -11.51
N GLY A 126 -2.36 -6.35 -11.59
CA GLY A 126 -1.34 -6.80 -12.54
C GLY A 126 -0.86 -8.23 -12.29
N ALA A 127 -0.71 -8.63 -11.03
CA ALA A 127 -0.35 -10.00 -10.66
C ALA A 127 -1.46 -11.01 -11.00
N MET A 128 -2.73 -10.63 -10.82
CA MET A 128 -3.89 -11.44 -11.24
C MET A 128 -3.95 -11.58 -12.76
N ASP A 129 -3.78 -10.48 -13.51
CA ASP A 129 -3.77 -10.49 -14.97
C ASP A 129 -2.65 -11.39 -15.53
N ALA A 130 -1.51 -11.43 -14.84
CA ALA A 130 -0.37 -12.28 -15.20
C ALA A 130 -0.52 -13.75 -14.75
N GLY A 131 -1.60 -14.12 -14.04
CA GLY A 131 -1.80 -15.46 -13.48
C GLY A 131 -0.84 -15.82 -12.33
N LEU A 132 -0.14 -14.83 -11.77
CA LEU A 132 0.77 -15.00 -10.62
C LEU A 132 0.01 -15.05 -9.29
N LEU A 133 -1.20 -14.50 -9.26
CA LEU A 133 -2.06 -14.43 -8.09
C LEU A 133 -3.42 -15.04 -8.43
N GLN A 134 -3.79 -16.10 -7.73
CA GLN A 134 -5.11 -16.73 -7.86
C GLN A 134 -6.16 -16.04 -6.97
N ASP A 135 -5.75 -15.61 -5.77
CA ASP A 135 -6.57 -14.94 -4.77
C ASP A 135 -5.84 -13.75 -4.15
N LEU A 136 -6.58 -12.71 -3.73
CA LEU A 136 -5.99 -11.54 -3.08
C LEU A 136 -5.40 -11.90 -1.70
N PRO A 137 -4.15 -11.48 -1.40
CA PRO A 137 -3.56 -11.71 -0.08
C PRO A 137 -4.24 -10.86 0.99
N GLU A 138 -4.07 -11.25 2.26
CA GLU A 138 -4.56 -10.46 3.39
C GLU A 138 -4.00 -9.03 3.37
N GLY A 139 -4.83 -8.06 3.75
CA GLY A 139 -4.47 -6.64 3.76
C GLY A 139 -4.69 -5.91 2.44
N ILE A 140 -4.94 -6.60 1.32
CA ILE A 140 -5.32 -5.95 0.05
C ILE A 140 -6.83 -5.82 -0.06
N SER A 141 -7.30 -4.58 -0.23
CA SER A 141 -8.73 -4.29 -0.39
C SER A 141 -9.26 -4.79 -1.73
N ARG A 142 -10.17 -5.77 -1.71
CA ARG A 142 -10.86 -6.26 -2.91
C ARG A 142 -11.62 -5.15 -3.62
N ARG A 143 -12.23 -4.23 -2.86
CA ARG A 143 -12.93 -3.06 -3.42
C ARG A 143 -11.98 -2.13 -4.18
N ASN A 144 -10.76 -1.91 -3.70
CA ASN A 144 -9.78 -1.06 -4.39
C ASN A 144 -9.22 -1.74 -5.65
N VAL A 145 -9.02 -3.07 -5.62
CA VAL A 145 -8.66 -3.84 -6.82
C VAL A 145 -9.78 -3.78 -7.87
N GLU A 146 -11.05 -3.95 -7.44
CA GLU A 146 -12.21 -3.81 -8.31
C GLU A 146 -12.31 -2.41 -8.95
N PHE A 147 -12.04 -1.37 -8.16
CA PHE A 147 -11.98 0.00 -8.65
C PHE A 147 -10.93 0.14 -9.77
N VAL A 148 -9.70 -0.32 -9.54
CA VAL A 148 -8.63 -0.27 -10.55
C VAL A 148 -9.00 -1.06 -11.80
N ARG A 149 -9.58 -2.25 -11.64
CA ARG A 149 -10.05 -3.08 -12.76
C ARG A 149 -11.08 -2.34 -13.60
N THR A 150 -12.06 -1.71 -12.95
CA THR A 150 -13.14 -0.97 -13.61
C THR A 150 -12.64 0.29 -14.32
N HIS A 151 -11.69 1.00 -13.72
CA HIS A 151 -11.18 2.30 -14.19
C HIS A 151 -9.82 2.21 -14.90
N ARG A 152 -9.40 1.01 -15.33
CA ARG A 152 -8.03 0.76 -15.82
C ARG A 152 -7.63 1.68 -16.96
N ALA A 153 -8.49 1.85 -17.97
CA ALA A 153 -8.19 2.69 -19.12
C ALA A 153 -7.99 4.16 -18.75
N GLU A 154 -8.78 4.67 -17.80
CA GLU A 154 -8.68 6.06 -17.31
C GLU A 154 -7.37 6.26 -16.54
N ILE A 155 -7.03 5.31 -15.66
CA ILE A 155 -5.78 5.33 -14.88
C ILE A 155 -4.57 5.25 -15.82
N ASP A 156 -4.57 4.34 -16.79
CA ASP A 156 -3.47 4.17 -17.75
C ASP A 156 -3.27 5.46 -18.58
N ALA A 157 -4.35 6.12 -18.99
CA ALA A 157 -4.27 7.41 -19.69
C ALA A 157 -3.64 8.51 -18.83
N ARG A 158 -4.00 8.57 -17.53
CA ARG A 158 -3.38 9.52 -16.58
C ARG A 158 -1.89 9.25 -16.39
N VAL A 159 -1.50 7.98 -16.23
CA VAL A 159 -0.09 7.59 -16.09
C VAL A 159 0.72 7.94 -17.35
N GLN A 160 0.16 7.73 -18.54
CA GLN A 160 0.82 8.12 -19.79
C GLN A 160 0.97 9.64 -19.89
N ALA A 161 -0.05 10.41 -19.49
CA ALA A 161 -0.01 11.87 -19.49
C ALA A 161 1.08 12.45 -18.58
N LEU A 162 1.50 11.74 -17.53
CA LEU A 162 2.61 12.15 -16.66
C LEU A 162 4.01 11.87 -17.23
N ARG A 163 4.11 11.08 -18.31
CA ARG A 163 5.39 10.70 -18.93
C ARG A 163 5.77 11.58 -20.13
N GLY A 164 4.82 12.33 -20.66
CA GLY A 164 5.00 13.20 -21.82
C GLY A 164 5.33 14.62 -21.42
#